data_AF-A0A948YVR8-F1
#
_entry.id   AF-A0A948YVR8-F1
#
_cell.length_a   1.000
_cell.length_b   1.000
_cell.length_c   1.000
_cell.angle_alpha   90.00
_cell.angle_beta   90.00
_cell.angle_gamma   90.00
#
_symmetry.space_group_name_H-M   'P 1'
#
loop_
_entity.id
_entity.type
_entity.pdbx_description
1 polymer ?
#
loop_
_entity_poly.entity_id
_entity_poly.type
_entity_poly.pdbx_seq_one_letter_code
_entity_poly.pdbx_strand_id
1 'polypeptide(L)'
;MQKKTIRFQDCLKTYTTDQDKAILPEDTVARFKERLEHLDIQILKEVKRIDNGRLDIPVFFSVCGEDAQALTGTKKQMGKGSSPIQAEASACMELAERFSFFAFKNNEDNFITGDYQQMRDAGYPVLDPSRLLQSVHDTRHDVAFLEELLQDIPMQWTWATSLTSGLDTLIPFSWFFAINEFNGPSAGNTYEEAALQGISEVVERHVCALINHEKIQTPIIDPASVQDPVARELLEKFARNNIELYLNDFSLNTGISTVAALAIDRNSFPETSEIVFTAGTTPDPEKALIRAVTEVAQLAGDFNSGSNYVASGLPKPLSMEDVRYVTDSGLRTTIKQMPSLADHNIKTEVDNCVATLSKLDMEVFMLDATHPQLQIPAIYTIIPGAHFRERSMIQDVGLFAAKLLVELVDDTNHLEQKLARMEQLIPDVYYLAFYRGRNLYNNGQSESALDAFDRALALFPEQEDIPYIYSYKGHCLKDLSRYDEAIKTLEQGRVVDDERPDLHNMLGVCYYKIEDFNQAIIHFHRAVELDPASAMDYANLGVNYRKIGKRDEAIHFFNLALSLDASIDFAKSQLAELIVQG
;
A
#
# COMPACT_ATOMS: atom_id res chain seq x y z
N MET A 1 8.54 2.62 -26.07
CA MET A 1 9.37 2.53 -24.84
C MET A 1 10.78 3.06 -25.04
N GLN A 2 11.19 4.06 -24.25
CA GLN A 2 12.57 4.60 -24.25
C GLN A 2 13.42 3.88 -23.20
N LYS A 3 14.64 3.47 -23.56
CA LYS A 3 15.62 2.94 -22.60
C LYS A 3 16.28 4.10 -21.86
N LYS A 4 16.13 4.14 -20.53
CA LYS A 4 16.76 5.15 -19.66
C LYS A 4 17.66 4.46 -18.63
N THR A 5 18.97 4.63 -18.77
CA THR A 5 19.95 4.09 -17.82
C THR A 5 20.11 5.06 -16.65
N ILE A 6 19.90 4.57 -15.43
CA ILE A 6 20.13 5.37 -14.21
C ILE A 6 21.62 5.33 -13.87
N ARG A 7 22.22 6.51 -13.70
CA ARG A 7 23.60 6.66 -13.23
C ARG A 7 23.63 7.77 -12.20
N PHE A 8 24.29 7.50 -11.08
CA PHE A 8 24.44 8.45 -10.01
C PHE A 8 25.73 9.25 -10.14
N GLN A 9 25.69 10.46 -9.64
CA GLN A 9 26.80 11.38 -9.47
C GLN A 9 26.94 11.75 -8.00
N ASP A 10 28.03 12.40 -7.62
CA ASP A 10 28.18 12.89 -6.25
C ASP A 10 27.04 13.85 -5.89
N CYS A 11 26.42 13.60 -4.74
CA CYS A 11 25.27 14.32 -4.22
C CYS A 11 25.53 14.66 -2.75
N LEU A 12 26.20 15.79 -2.51
CA LEU A 12 26.55 16.23 -1.17
C LEU A 12 25.31 16.73 -0.41
N LYS A 13 25.17 16.29 0.84
CA LYS A 13 24.12 16.79 1.73
C LYS A 13 24.39 18.25 2.07
N THR A 14 23.41 19.11 1.84
CA THR A 14 23.45 20.53 2.25
C THR A 14 22.48 20.81 3.40
N TYR A 15 21.54 19.91 3.64
CA TYR A 15 20.61 19.94 4.76
C TYR A 15 20.63 18.60 5.49
N THR A 16 20.81 18.63 6.82
CA THR A 16 20.99 17.44 7.68
C THR A 16 20.28 17.59 9.04
N THR A 17 19.40 18.57 9.19
CA THR A 17 18.80 18.91 10.49
C THR A 17 17.83 17.81 10.95
N ASP A 18 16.75 17.57 10.22
CA ASP A 18 15.76 16.52 10.53
C ASP A 18 15.73 15.41 9.48
N GLN A 19 16.09 15.73 8.24
CA GLN A 19 16.33 14.81 7.15
C GLN A 19 17.65 15.15 6.45
N ASP A 20 18.20 14.17 5.74
CA ASP A 20 19.36 14.36 4.89
C ASP A 20 18.93 14.64 3.45
N LYS A 21 19.25 15.84 2.96
CA LYS A 21 18.85 16.34 1.63
C LYS A 21 19.99 17.10 0.95
N ALA A 22 19.97 17.06 -0.39
CA ALA A 22 20.87 17.73 -1.30
C ALA A 22 20.63 19.24 -1.37
N ILE A 23 19.41 19.70 -1.10
CA ILE A 23 19.04 21.13 -1.02
C ILE A 23 18.15 21.39 0.19
N LEU A 24 17.94 22.67 0.51
CA LEU A 24 17.05 23.09 1.59
C LEU A 24 15.58 22.77 1.27
N PRO A 25 14.71 22.56 2.27
CA PRO A 25 13.29 22.33 2.04
C PRO A 25 12.59 23.52 1.38
N GLU A 26 13.01 24.76 1.66
CA GLU A 26 12.50 25.96 0.98
C GLU A 26 12.76 25.90 -0.53
N ASP A 27 13.98 25.49 -0.92
CA ASP A 27 14.38 25.37 -2.32
C ASP A 27 13.65 24.20 -3.00
N THR A 28 13.39 23.11 -2.26
CA THR A 28 12.58 21.98 -2.74
C THR A 28 11.17 22.44 -3.10
N VAL A 29 10.50 23.16 -2.19
CA VAL A 29 9.15 23.69 -2.41
C VAL A 29 9.13 24.71 -3.55
N ALA A 30 10.10 25.62 -3.61
CA ALA A 30 10.20 26.62 -4.66
C ALA A 30 10.37 25.98 -6.03
N ARG A 31 11.29 25.02 -6.16
CA ARG A 31 11.51 24.27 -7.40
C ARG A 31 10.27 23.47 -7.80
N PHE A 32 9.60 22.80 -6.86
CA PHE A 32 8.37 22.07 -7.15
C PHE A 32 7.31 23.00 -7.75
N LYS A 33 7.06 24.16 -7.12
CA LYS A 33 6.10 25.17 -7.58
C LYS A 33 6.48 25.74 -8.96
N GLU A 34 7.76 26.03 -9.19
CA GLU A 34 8.26 26.45 -10.51
C GLU A 34 7.97 25.39 -11.59
N ARG A 35 8.16 24.09 -11.29
CA ARG A 35 7.82 23.02 -12.23
C ARG A 35 6.33 22.93 -12.53
N LEU A 36 5.46 23.26 -11.57
CA LEU A 36 4.03 23.33 -11.80
C LEU A 36 3.62 24.44 -12.76
N GLU A 37 4.31 25.58 -12.75
CA GLU A 37 4.02 26.69 -13.69
C GLU A 37 4.26 26.29 -15.16
N HIS A 38 5.06 25.24 -15.38
CA HIS A 38 5.37 24.70 -16.70
C HIS A 38 4.54 23.46 -17.07
N LEU A 39 3.61 23.05 -16.21
CA LEU A 39 2.70 21.94 -16.47
C LEU A 39 1.37 22.46 -17.03
N ASP A 40 0.94 21.86 -18.15
CA ASP A 40 -0.37 22.14 -18.75
C ASP A 40 -1.53 21.44 -18.01
N ILE A 41 -1.25 20.86 -16.84
CA ILE A 41 -2.16 20.04 -16.02
C ILE A 41 -2.12 20.49 -14.56
N GLN A 42 -3.25 20.34 -13.87
CA GLN A 42 -3.44 20.74 -12.48
C GLN A 42 -3.23 19.56 -11.54
N ILE A 43 -2.01 19.43 -11.01
CA ILE A 43 -1.69 18.36 -10.06
C ILE A 43 -1.76 18.79 -8.59
N LEU A 44 -1.62 20.09 -8.29
CA LEU A 44 -1.75 20.65 -6.94
C LEU A 44 -2.82 21.73 -6.90
N LYS A 45 -3.74 21.64 -5.93
CA LYS A 45 -4.70 22.70 -5.61
C LYS A 45 -4.18 23.64 -4.53
N GLU A 46 -3.77 23.08 -3.39
CA GLU A 46 -3.16 23.82 -2.27
C GLU A 46 -2.38 22.88 -1.36
N VAL A 47 -1.51 23.42 -0.52
CA VAL A 47 -0.84 22.70 0.58
C VAL A 47 -1.33 23.27 1.90
N LYS A 48 -1.79 22.42 2.83
CA LYS A 48 -2.44 22.87 4.07
C LYS A 48 -1.93 22.10 5.28
N ARG A 49 -1.75 22.82 6.40
CA ARG A 49 -1.43 22.27 7.73
C ARG A 49 -2.70 21.72 8.40
N ILE A 50 -2.61 20.54 9.03
CA ILE A 50 -3.78 19.83 9.61
C ILE A 50 -3.67 19.46 11.07
N ASP A 51 -2.51 19.56 11.70
CA ASP A 51 -2.41 19.36 13.14
C ASP A 51 -3.20 20.45 13.90
N ASN A 52 -3.80 20.05 15.03
CA ASN A 52 -4.46 20.94 15.99
C ASN A 52 -3.47 21.55 17.01
N GLY A 53 -2.21 21.11 16.95
CA GLY A 53 -1.10 21.68 17.70
C GLY A 53 -0.89 21.07 19.09
N ARG A 54 -1.62 20.01 19.48
CA ARG A 54 -1.41 19.33 20.77
C ARG A 54 -0.02 18.71 20.86
N LEU A 55 0.42 18.01 19.82
CA LEU A 55 1.78 17.44 19.79
C LEU A 55 2.84 18.48 19.42
N ASP A 56 2.44 19.58 18.79
CA ASP A 56 3.35 20.56 18.17
C ASP A 56 4.31 19.89 17.17
N ILE A 57 3.82 18.88 16.45
CA ILE A 57 4.52 18.20 15.36
C ILE A 57 3.76 18.55 14.07
N PRO A 58 4.37 19.29 13.12
CA PRO A 58 3.68 19.74 11.92
C PRO A 58 3.27 18.59 11.01
N VAL A 59 2.00 18.56 10.61
CA VAL A 59 1.48 17.63 9.60
C VAL A 59 0.82 18.42 8.49
N PHE A 60 1.21 18.13 7.25
CA PHE A 60 0.70 18.80 6.05
C PHE A 60 0.07 17.79 5.09
N PHE A 61 -0.78 18.30 4.21
CA PHE A 61 -1.24 17.55 3.04
C PHE A 61 -1.25 18.45 1.81
N SER A 62 -0.87 17.88 0.67
CA SER A 62 -1.11 18.42 -0.65
C SER A 62 -2.51 18.01 -1.09
N VAL A 63 -3.38 18.98 -1.35
CA VAL A 63 -4.68 18.72 -1.99
C VAL A 63 -4.44 18.50 -3.47
N CYS A 64 -4.78 17.31 -3.97
CA CYS A 64 -4.62 16.96 -5.37
C CYS A 64 -5.45 17.90 -6.25
N GLY A 65 -4.86 18.39 -7.34
CA GLY A 65 -5.61 18.99 -8.43
C GLY A 65 -6.39 17.94 -9.22
N GLU A 66 -7.25 18.38 -10.15
CA GLU A 66 -8.18 17.51 -10.88
C GLU A 66 -7.46 16.39 -11.63
N ASP A 67 -6.33 16.69 -12.28
CA ASP A 67 -5.56 15.70 -13.05
C ASP A 67 -4.86 14.69 -12.15
N ALA A 68 -4.30 15.13 -11.02
CA ALA A 68 -3.70 14.22 -10.05
C ALA A 68 -4.75 13.32 -9.40
N GLN A 69 -5.94 13.84 -9.08
CA GLN A 69 -7.02 13.03 -8.52
C GLN A 69 -7.53 12.01 -9.54
N ALA A 70 -7.72 12.41 -10.80
CA ALA A 70 -8.16 11.51 -11.86
C ALA A 70 -7.14 10.39 -12.12
N LEU A 71 -5.85 10.69 -12.04
CA LEU A 71 -4.78 9.74 -12.32
C LEU A 71 -4.46 8.81 -11.15
N THR A 72 -4.37 9.34 -9.94
CA THR A 72 -3.94 8.60 -8.74
C THR A 72 -5.11 7.98 -7.97
N GLY A 73 -6.34 8.43 -8.22
CA GLY A 73 -7.53 8.04 -7.47
C GLY A 73 -7.63 8.65 -6.06
N THR A 74 -6.68 9.52 -5.67
CA THR A 74 -6.61 10.09 -4.32
C THR A 74 -6.85 11.60 -4.33
N LYS A 75 -7.54 12.12 -3.30
CA LYS A 75 -7.82 13.55 -3.13
C LYS A 75 -6.67 14.32 -2.47
N LYS A 76 -5.72 13.63 -1.84
CA LYS A 76 -4.62 14.23 -1.08
C LYS A 76 -3.40 13.32 -0.99
N GLN A 77 -2.24 13.95 -0.82
CA GLN A 77 -0.97 13.31 -0.42
C GLN A 77 -0.50 13.92 0.89
N MET A 78 0.09 13.10 1.75
CA MET A 78 0.49 13.56 3.09
C MET A 78 1.93 14.07 3.08
N GLY A 79 2.30 14.85 4.08
CA GLY A 79 3.66 15.32 4.26
C GLY A 79 4.00 15.42 5.74
N LYS A 80 5.19 14.91 6.07
CA LYS A 80 5.72 14.86 7.43
C LYS A 80 7.08 15.53 7.53
N GLY A 81 7.37 16.10 8.69
CA GLY A 81 8.65 16.72 8.99
C GLY A 81 8.68 17.23 10.43
N SER A 82 9.89 17.51 10.94
CA SER A 82 9.99 18.11 12.28
C SER A 82 9.70 19.62 12.27
N SER A 83 9.67 20.22 11.08
CA SER A 83 9.35 21.64 10.84
C SER A 83 8.23 21.80 9.80
N PRO A 84 7.48 22.93 9.81
CA PRO A 84 6.42 23.16 8.83
C PRO A 84 6.90 23.13 7.38
N ILE A 85 8.07 23.72 7.11
CA ILE A 85 8.62 23.78 5.75
C ILE A 85 9.08 22.40 5.25
N GLN A 86 9.61 21.56 6.13
CA GLN A 86 9.97 20.18 5.77
C GLN A 86 8.71 19.35 5.49
N ALA A 87 7.65 19.51 6.29
CA ALA A 87 6.39 18.83 6.05
C ALA A 87 5.72 19.28 4.73
N GLU A 88 5.78 20.57 4.39
CA GLU A 88 5.36 21.09 3.07
C GLU A 88 6.19 20.49 1.93
N ALA A 89 7.52 20.43 2.07
CA ALA A 89 8.40 19.81 1.08
C ALA A 89 8.08 18.32 0.89
N SER A 90 7.85 17.58 1.97
CA SER A 90 7.43 16.17 1.92
C SER A 90 6.11 15.99 1.15
N ALA A 91 5.10 16.82 1.42
CA ALA A 91 3.81 16.74 0.74
C ALA A 91 3.91 17.06 -0.77
N CYS A 92 4.80 17.98 -1.15
CA CYS A 92 5.07 18.30 -2.56
C CYS A 92 5.75 17.11 -3.26
N MET A 93 6.74 16.49 -2.61
CA MET A 93 7.50 15.38 -3.20
C MET A 93 6.70 14.08 -3.28
N GLU A 94 5.85 13.78 -2.30
CA GLU A 94 4.92 12.63 -2.35
C GLU A 94 3.91 12.79 -3.50
N LEU A 95 3.43 14.02 -3.76
CA LEU A 95 2.62 14.31 -4.95
C LEU A 95 3.39 14.10 -6.25
N ALA A 96 4.64 14.59 -6.34
CA ALA A 96 5.49 14.39 -7.51
C ALA A 96 5.73 12.90 -7.80
N GLU A 97 6.03 12.13 -6.74
CA GLU A 97 6.21 10.69 -6.78
C GLU A 97 4.97 9.99 -7.34
N ARG A 98 3.82 10.17 -6.67
CA ARG A 98 2.58 9.47 -7.02
C ARG A 98 2.12 9.84 -8.42
N PHE A 99 2.12 11.12 -8.74
CA PHE A 99 1.75 11.58 -10.07
C PHE A 99 2.65 10.97 -11.15
N SER A 100 3.98 11.00 -10.96
CA SER A 100 4.94 10.47 -11.94
C SER A 100 4.82 8.95 -12.09
N PHE A 101 4.69 8.22 -10.98
CA PHE A 101 4.53 6.76 -10.99
C PHE A 101 3.26 6.32 -11.73
N PHE A 102 2.10 6.90 -11.42
CA PHE A 102 0.86 6.53 -12.09
C PHE A 102 0.83 6.99 -13.56
N ALA A 103 1.44 8.14 -13.88
CA ALA A 103 1.57 8.58 -15.27
C ALA A 103 2.46 7.61 -16.08
N PHE A 104 3.51 7.08 -15.45
CA PHE A 104 4.34 6.05 -16.06
C PHE A 104 3.57 4.74 -16.24
N LYS A 105 2.97 4.22 -15.17
CA LYS A 105 2.25 2.94 -15.14
C LYS A 105 1.08 2.88 -16.12
N ASN A 106 0.31 3.97 -16.23
CA ASN A 106 -0.91 3.99 -17.03
C ASN A 106 -0.66 4.35 -18.51
N ASN A 107 0.59 4.56 -18.91
CA ASN A 107 0.95 4.86 -20.29
C ASN A 107 1.55 3.62 -20.97
N GLU A 108 0.80 3.04 -21.91
CA GLU A 108 1.19 1.85 -22.67
C GLU A 108 2.50 2.02 -23.46
N ASP A 109 2.86 3.25 -23.86
CA ASP A 109 4.11 3.51 -24.60
C ASP A 109 5.37 3.23 -23.77
N ASN A 110 5.23 3.14 -22.44
CA ASN A 110 6.32 2.78 -21.52
C ASN A 110 6.60 1.28 -21.44
N PHE A 111 5.79 0.46 -22.12
CA PHE A 111 5.87 -0.99 -22.05
C PHE A 111 6.02 -1.66 -23.41
N ILE A 112 6.53 -2.89 -23.38
CA ILE A 112 6.39 -3.88 -24.44
C ILE A 112 5.62 -5.06 -23.84
N THR A 113 4.70 -5.64 -24.59
CA THR A 113 3.85 -6.73 -24.08
C THR A 113 4.25 -8.06 -24.69
N GLY A 114 4.34 -9.11 -23.86
CA GLY A 114 4.53 -10.49 -24.30
C GLY A 114 4.99 -11.40 -23.18
N ASP A 115 5.18 -12.67 -23.48
CA ASP A 115 5.74 -13.64 -22.53
C ASP A 115 7.28 -13.65 -22.55
N TYR A 116 7.87 -14.48 -21.68
CA TYR A 116 9.32 -14.62 -21.58
C TYR A 116 9.99 -15.08 -22.88
N GLN A 117 9.37 -16.02 -23.61
CA GLN A 117 9.93 -16.60 -24.82
C GLN A 117 9.94 -15.55 -25.94
N GLN A 118 8.85 -14.81 -26.10
CA GLN A 118 8.73 -13.72 -27.06
C GLN A 118 9.76 -12.62 -26.82
N MET A 119 9.99 -12.22 -25.55
CA MET A 119 11.00 -11.22 -25.23
C MET A 119 12.43 -11.69 -25.54
N ARG A 120 12.73 -12.97 -25.30
CA ARG A 120 14.03 -13.57 -25.64
C ARG A 120 14.24 -13.69 -27.15
N ASP A 121 13.23 -14.14 -27.89
CA ASP A 121 13.29 -14.27 -29.34
C ASP A 121 13.45 -12.91 -30.03
N ALA A 122 12.93 -11.85 -29.43
CA ALA A 122 13.16 -10.46 -29.84
C ALA A 122 14.57 -9.94 -29.50
N GLY A 123 15.39 -10.71 -28.79
CA GLY A 123 16.79 -10.37 -28.45
C GLY A 123 16.95 -9.43 -27.26
N TYR A 124 15.93 -9.28 -26.41
CA TYR A 124 16.03 -8.44 -25.21
C TYR A 124 16.83 -9.13 -24.09
N PRO A 125 17.62 -8.35 -23.30
CA PRO A 125 18.22 -8.85 -22.07
C PRO A 125 17.15 -8.92 -20.98
N VAL A 126 16.40 -10.01 -20.94
CA VAL A 126 15.34 -10.21 -19.94
C VAL A 126 15.90 -10.58 -18.57
N LEU A 127 15.22 -10.15 -17.52
CA LEU A 127 15.52 -10.53 -16.15
C LEU A 127 15.49 -12.06 -15.99
N ASP A 128 16.49 -12.61 -15.28
CA ASP A 128 16.55 -14.04 -14.95
C ASP A 128 15.28 -14.47 -14.17
N PRO A 129 14.52 -15.48 -14.63
CA PRO A 129 13.30 -15.93 -13.95
C PRO A 129 13.52 -16.41 -12.52
N SER A 130 14.74 -16.78 -12.12
CA SER A 130 15.06 -17.08 -10.71
C SER A 130 14.77 -15.91 -9.78
N ARG A 131 14.84 -14.67 -10.27
CA ARG A 131 14.44 -13.46 -9.51
C ARG A 131 12.93 -13.39 -9.28
N LEU A 132 12.11 -13.97 -10.16
CA LEU A 132 10.66 -14.05 -9.95
C LEU A 132 10.35 -15.07 -8.85
N LEU A 133 10.98 -16.25 -8.87
CA LEU A 133 10.88 -17.23 -7.78
C LEU A 133 11.30 -16.60 -6.44
N GLN A 134 12.43 -15.89 -6.43
CA GLN A 134 12.92 -15.17 -5.26
C GLN A 134 11.93 -14.13 -4.75
N SER A 135 11.27 -13.37 -5.63
CA SER A 135 10.33 -12.31 -5.25
C SER A 135 9.07 -12.80 -4.52
N VAL A 136 8.76 -14.09 -4.64
CA VAL A 136 7.63 -14.73 -3.94
C VAL A 136 8.10 -15.82 -2.99
N HIS A 137 9.41 -15.95 -2.79
CA HIS A 137 10.04 -16.93 -1.90
C HIS A 137 9.68 -18.39 -2.22
N ASP A 138 9.41 -18.69 -3.50
CA ASP A 138 9.12 -20.06 -3.94
C ASP A 138 10.44 -20.85 -4.07
N THR A 139 10.61 -21.81 -3.17
CA THR A 139 11.76 -22.74 -3.15
C THR A 139 11.38 -24.15 -3.58
N ARG A 140 10.11 -24.37 -3.93
CA ARG A 140 9.56 -25.68 -4.30
C ARG A 140 9.69 -25.94 -5.80
N HIS A 141 9.64 -24.87 -6.60
CA HIS A 141 9.67 -24.94 -8.05
C HIS A 141 10.99 -24.40 -8.64
N ASP A 142 11.31 -24.86 -9.85
CA ASP A 142 12.49 -24.39 -10.59
C ASP A 142 12.10 -23.41 -11.72
N VAL A 143 13.12 -22.85 -12.37
CA VAL A 143 12.95 -21.88 -13.46
C VAL A 143 12.20 -22.48 -14.64
N ALA A 144 12.42 -23.75 -14.98
CA ALA A 144 11.77 -24.38 -16.12
C ALA A 144 10.26 -24.50 -15.91
N PHE A 145 9.85 -24.86 -14.68
CA PHE A 145 8.45 -24.89 -14.29
C PHE A 145 7.82 -23.50 -14.33
N LEU A 146 8.51 -22.48 -13.79
CA LEU A 146 8.01 -21.10 -13.84
C LEU A 146 7.80 -20.62 -15.30
N GLU A 147 8.76 -20.89 -16.18
CA GLU A 147 8.63 -20.53 -17.59
C GLU A 147 7.45 -21.22 -18.27
N GLU A 148 7.16 -22.47 -17.91
CA GLU A 148 5.99 -23.18 -18.42
C GLU A 148 4.68 -22.54 -17.92
N LEU A 149 4.62 -22.12 -16.65
CA LEU A 149 3.45 -21.43 -16.10
C LEU A 149 3.18 -20.08 -16.76
N LEU A 150 4.24 -19.31 -17.04
CA LEU A 150 4.15 -17.97 -17.60
C LEU A 150 3.95 -17.95 -19.12
N GLN A 151 4.01 -19.11 -19.78
CA GLN A 151 3.86 -19.23 -21.22
C GLN A 151 2.55 -18.57 -21.70
N ASP A 152 2.64 -17.75 -22.75
CA ASP A 152 1.55 -16.96 -23.33
C ASP A 152 0.80 -16.01 -22.37
N ILE A 153 1.33 -15.72 -21.18
CA ILE A 153 0.81 -14.62 -20.34
C ILE A 153 1.41 -13.30 -20.87
N PRO A 154 0.59 -12.35 -21.37
CA PRO A 154 1.07 -11.14 -22.03
C PRO A 154 1.48 -10.09 -21.00
N MET A 155 2.58 -10.32 -20.29
CA MET A 155 3.10 -9.38 -19.29
C MET A 155 3.61 -8.10 -19.93
N GLN A 156 3.48 -6.98 -19.21
CA GLN A 156 4.10 -5.72 -19.55
C GLN A 156 5.55 -5.70 -19.08
N TRP A 157 6.46 -5.31 -19.98
CA TRP A 157 7.89 -5.27 -19.76
C TRP A 157 8.43 -3.86 -19.88
N THR A 158 9.36 -3.49 -19.00
CA THR A 158 10.03 -2.19 -19.07
C THR A 158 11.51 -2.26 -18.72
N TRP A 159 12.27 -1.21 -19.08
CA TRP A 159 13.70 -1.12 -18.78
C TRP A 159 13.91 -0.73 -17.32
N ALA A 160 14.81 -1.44 -16.64
CA ALA A 160 15.35 -1.06 -15.35
C ALA A 160 16.88 -1.19 -15.34
N THR A 161 17.56 -0.41 -14.52
CA THR A 161 18.99 -0.53 -14.27
C THR A 161 19.21 -1.32 -12.97
N SER A 162 19.97 -2.41 -13.04
CA SER A 162 20.49 -3.09 -11.85
C SER A 162 21.60 -2.23 -11.25
N LEU A 163 21.43 -1.78 -10.01
CA LEU A 163 22.47 -1.02 -9.32
C LEU A 163 23.63 -1.90 -8.84
N THR A 164 23.41 -3.21 -8.74
CA THR A 164 24.45 -4.18 -8.37
C THR A 164 25.40 -4.46 -9.53
N SER A 165 24.87 -4.65 -10.74
CA SER A 165 25.69 -4.96 -11.93
C SER A 165 25.99 -3.73 -12.81
N GLY A 166 25.21 -2.65 -12.68
CA GLY A 166 25.26 -1.48 -13.55
C GLY A 166 24.68 -1.73 -14.96
N LEU A 167 24.07 -2.89 -15.18
CA LEU A 167 23.49 -3.28 -16.47
C LEU A 167 22.00 -2.93 -16.52
N ASP A 168 21.55 -2.57 -17.72
CA ASP A 168 20.13 -2.41 -17.98
C ASP A 168 19.52 -3.74 -18.41
N THR A 169 18.40 -4.09 -17.81
CA THR A 169 17.65 -5.32 -18.07
C THR A 169 16.19 -4.99 -18.33
N LEU A 170 15.52 -5.84 -19.09
CA LEU A 170 14.09 -5.78 -19.26
C LEU A 170 13.42 -6.59 -18.12
N ILE A 171 12.58 -5.94 -17.33
CA ILE A 171 11.88 -6.56 -16.20
C ILE A 171 10.39 -6.73 -16.50
N PRO A 172 9.74 -7.82 -16.05
CA PRO A 172 8.29 -7.98 -16.16
C PRO A 172 7.61 -7.10 -15.12
N PHE A 173 7.26 -5.86 -15.51
CA PHE A 173 6.63 -4.88 -14.62
C PHE A 173 5.33 -5.41 -14.01
N SER A 174 4.49 -6.10 -14.81
CA SER A 174 3.23 -6.68 -14.31
C SER A 174 3.45 -7.61 -13.12
N TRP A 175 4.50 -8.44 -13.16
CA TRP A 175 4.84 -9.37 -12.07
C TRP A 175 5.16 -8.63 -10.77
N PHE A 176 6.10 -7.69 -10.82
CA PHE A 176 6.50 -6.95 -9.63
C PHE A 176 5.39 -6.03 -9.13
N PHE A 177 4.59 -5.44 -10.02
CA PHE A 177 3.45 -4.63 -9.61
C PHE A 177 2.36 -5.46 -8.92
N ALA A 178 2.11 -6.71 -9.36
CA ALA A 178 1.15 -7.61 -8.72
C ALA A 178 1.52 -7.98 -7.27
N ILE A 179 2.82 -7.89 -6.93
CA ILE A 179 3.38 -8.13 -5.58
C ILE A 179 3.45 -6.81 -4.81
N ASN A 180 4.18 -5.83 -5.34
CA ASN A 180 4.63 -4.63 -4.64
C ASN A 180 3.61 -3.48 -4.67
N GLU A 181 2.74 -3.43 -5.69
CA GLU A 181 1.87 -2.29 -5.98
C GLU A 181 2.61 -0.94 -5.86
N PHE A 182 2.32 -0.20 -4.79
CA PHE A 182 2.82 1.14 -4.53
C PHE A 182 3.99 1.18 -3.55
N ASN A 183 4.64 0.05 -3.27
CA ASN A 183 5.87 -0.02 -2.47
C ASN A 183 7.09 0.17 -3.38
N GLY A 184 7.94 1.15 -3.08
CA GLY A 184 9.15 1.46 -3.84
C GLY A 184 9.11 2.67 -4.79
N PRO A 185 7.97 3.30 -5.16
CA PRO A 185 7.99 4.61 -5.79
C PRO A 185 8.65 5.61 -4.86
N SER A 186 9.45 6.52 -5.40
CA SER A 186 10.04 7.61 -4.64
C SER A 186 10.37 8.79 -5.54
N ALA A 187 10.33 9.99 -4.97
CA ALA A 187 10.81 11.21 -5.61
C ALA A 187 11.88 11.91 -4.77
N GLY A 188 12.77 12.64 -5.45
CA GLY A 188 13.88 13.33 -4.81
C GLY A 188 14.29 14.58 -5.58
N ASN A 189 15.01 15.48 -4.92
CA ASN A 189 15.62 16.63 -5.59
C ASN A 189 16.63 16.17 -6.64
N THR A 190 17.25 15.03 -6.41
CA THR A 190 18.14 14.34 -7.34
C THR A 190 17.74 12.87 -7.48
N TYR A 191 18.33 12.17 -8.45
CA TYR A 191 18.12 10.72 -8.58
C TYR A 191 18.72 9.95 -7.40
N GLU A 192 19.79 10.44 -6.77
CA GLU A 192 20.40 9.84 -5.58
C GLU A 192 19.46 9.92 -4.37
N GLU A 193 18.80 11.07 -4.16
CA GLU A 193 17.80 11.19 -3.10
C GLU A 193 16.61 10.24 -3.32
N ALA A 194 16.10 10.20 -4.57
CA ALA A 194 15.00 9.30 -4.90
C ALA A 194 15.44 7.84 -4.69
N ALA A 195 16.63 7.46 -5.17
CA ALA A 195 17.23 6.14 -4.98
C ALA A 195 17.33 5.73 -3.51
N LEU A 196 17.86 6.61 -2.66
CA LEU A 196 18.04 6.30 -1.25
C LEU A 196 16.70 6.15 -0.53
N GLN A 197 15.71 7.01 -0.84
CA GLN A 197 14.36 6.92 -0.30
C GLN A 197 13.67 5.62 -0.74
N GLY A 198 13.74 5.27 -2.03
CA GLY A 198 13.13 4.05 -2.57
C GLY A 198 13.72 2.77 -1.98
N ILE A 199 15.04 2.69 -1.83
CA ILE A 199 15.70 1.55 -1.15
C ILE A 199 15.26 1.50 0.31
N SER A 200 15.27 2.63 1.01
CA SER A 200 14.90 2.70 2.42
C SER A 200 13.46 2.25 2.64
N GLU A 201 12.52 2.66 1.77
CA GLU A 201 11.12 2.25 1.86
C GLU A 201 10.93 0.75 1.65
N VAL A 202 11.55 0.17 0.61
CA VAL A 202 11.44 -1.27 0.34
C VAL A 202 12.02 -2.09 1.51
N VAL A 203 13.14 -1.65 2.08
CA VAL A 203 13.75 -2.28 3.26
C VAL A 203 12.88 -2.13 4.50
N GLU A 204 12.30 -0.95 4.74
CA GLU A 204 11.36 -0.70 5.82
C GLU A 204 10.20 -1.68 5.77
N ARG A 205 9.59 -1.86 4.60
CA ARG A 205 8.46 -2.77 4.43
C ARG A 205 8.88 -4.24 4.58
N HIS A 206 10.06 -4.60 4.10
CA HIS A 206 10.60 -5.96 4.25
C HIS A 206 10.79 -6.35 5.72
N VAL A 207 11.47 -5.52 6.50
CA VAL A 207 11.72 -5.84 7.92
C VAL A 207 10.42 -5.80 8.73
N CYS A 208 9.52 -4.85 8.45
CA CYS A 208 8.20 -4.79 9.09
C CYS A 208 7.37 -6.04 8.81
N ALA A 209 7.36 -6.53 7.56
CA ALA A 209 6.65 -7.74 7.18
C ALA A 209 7.19 -8.98 7.92
N LEU A 210 8.52 -9.18 7.91
CA LEU A 210 9.18 -10.29 8.61
C LEU A 210 8.90 -10.27 10.11
N ILE A 211 9.14 -9.14 10.76
CA ILE A 211 8.99 -8.99 12.21
C ILE A 211 7.55 -9.20 12.64
N ASN A 212 6.58 -8.65 11.92
CA ASN A 212 5.17 -8.83 12.24
C ASN A 212 4.67 -10.25 12.00
N HIS A 213 5.06 -10.87 10.88
CA HIS A 213 4.60 -12.21 10.52
C HIS A 213 5.17 -13.26 11.47
N GLU A 214 6.48 -13.22 11.73
CA GLU A 214 7.16 -14.20 12.60
C GLU A 214 7.11 -13.81 14.08
N LYS A 215 6.50 -12.66 14.42
CA LYS A 215 6.45 -12.09 15.78
C LYS A 215 7.85 -12.03 16.43
N ILE A 216 8.83 -11.56 15.66
CA ILE A 216 10.25 -11.53 16.05
C ILE A 216 10.45 -10.55 17.20
N GLN A 217 11.05 -11.00 18.31
CA GLN A 217 11.46 -10.09 19.38
C GLN A 217 12.65 -9.23 18.92
N THR A 218 12.49 -7.92 18.97
CA THR A 218 13.52 -6.95 18.55
C THR A 218 14.09 -6.16 19.73
N PRO A 219 15.35 -5.68 19.67
CA PRO A 219 15.94 -4.89 20.74
C PRO A 219 15.19 -3.58 20.99
N ILE A 220 14.85 -3.30 22.25
CA ILE A 220 14.30 -2.00 22.66
C ILE A 220 15.45 -0.99 22.71
N ILE A 221 15.28 0.13 22.02
CA ILE A 221 16.23 1.24 21.95
C ILE A 221 16.09 2.07 23.23
N ASP A 222 17.19 2.30 23.94
CA ASP A 222 17.22 3.24 25.07
C ASP A 222 17.05 4.70 24.58
N PRO A 223 15.93 5.39 24.89
CA PRO A 223 15.72 6.77 24.45
C PRO A 223 16.76 7.75 25.02
N ALA A 224 17.39 7.43 26.16
CA ALA A 224 18.45 8.25 26.74
C ALA A 224 19.76 8.21 25.93
N SER A 225 19.90 7.25 25.00
CA SER A 225 21.08 7.15 24.13
C SER A 225 21.06 8.11 22.93
N VAL A 226 19.90 8.72 22.64
CA VAL A 226 19.68 9.64 21.52
C VAL A 226 20.40 10.98 21.75
N GLN A 227 21.11 11.44 20.73
CA GLN A 227 21.95 12.65 20.75
C GLN A 227 21.46 13.72 19.77
N ASP A 228 20.84 13.34 18.65
CA ASP A 228 20.28 14.29 17.68
C ASP A 228 19.27 15.23 18.37
N PRO A 229 19.46 16.56 18.27
CA PRO A 229 18.59 17.53 18.94
C PRO A 229 17.12 17.46 18.52
N VAL A 230 16.85 17.19 17.24
CA VAL A 230 15.49 17.09 16.71
C VAL A 230 14.83 15.82 17.22
N ALA A 231 15.54 14.69 17.18
CA ALA A 231 15.05 13.44 17.72
C ALA A 231 14.68 13.58 19.21
N ARG A 232 15.54 14.21 20.02
CA ARG A 232 15.27 14.47 21.44
C ARG A 232 14.04 15.35 21.65
N GLU A 233 13.93 16.44 20.89
CA GLU A 233 12.77 17.34 20.98
C GLU A 233 11.46 16.60 20.67
N LEU A 234 11.45 15.76 19.64
CA LEU A 234 10.29 14.95 19.27
C LEU A 234 9.91 13.98 20.40
N LEU A 235 10.86 13.25 20.97
CA LEU A 235 10.60 12.34 22.10
C LEU A 235 10.04 13.11 23.31
N GLU A 236 10.57 14.30 23.60
CA GLU A 236 10.07 15.17 24.67
C GLU A 236 8.64 15.69 24.40
N LYS A 237 8.26 15.92 23.14
CA LYS A 237 6.88 16.32 22.76
C LYS A 237 5.86 15.22 23.09
N PHE A 238 6.17 13.96 22.78
CA PHE A 238 5.32 12.82 23.14
C PHE A 238 5.24 12.61 24.65
N ALA A 239 6.40 12.63 25.34
CA ALA A 239 6.45 12.45 26.79
C ALA A 239 5.67 13.53 27.56
N ARG A 240 5.75 14.80 27.14
CA ARG A 240 4.99 15.91 27.76
C ARG A 240 3.48 15.79 27.59
N ASN A 241 3.03 15.06 26.56
CA ASN A 241 1.62 14.78 26.30
C ASN A 241 1.12 13.48 26.94
N ASN A 242 1.95 12.83 27.78
CA ASN A 242 1.67 11.51 28.39
C ASN A 242 1.39 10.41 27.35
N ILE A 243 2.04 10.49 26.19
CA ILE A 243 1.97 9.46 25.15
C ILE A 243 3.20 8.56 25.33
N GLU A 244 2.95 7.29 25.60
CA GLU A 244 4.01 6.30 25.72
C GLU A 244 4.57 5.97 24.32
N LEU A 245 5.89 6.01 24.18
CA LEU A 245 6.60 5.58 22.98
C LEU A 245 7.45 4.35 23.29
N TYR A 246 7.29 3.32 22.48
CA TYR A 246 8.16 2.14 22.44
C TYR A 246 8.97 2.20 21.16
N LEU A 247 10.29 2.18 21.30
CA LEU A 247 11.24 2.27 20.19
C LEU A 247 12.03 0.97 20.08
N ASN A 248 12.03 0.36 18.90
CA ASN A 248 12.69 -0.91 18.65
C ASN A 248 13.60 -0.84 17.42
N ASP A 249 14.74 -1.51 17.49
CA ASP A 249 15.64 -1.71 16.35
C ASP A 249 15.10 -2.83 15.45
N PHE A 250 14.61 -2.43 14.28
CA PHE A 250 14.02 -3.30 13.26
C PHE A 250 15.01 -3.63 12.15
N SER A 251 16.28 -3.24 12.26
CA SER A 251 17.26 -3.35 11.16
C SER A 251 17.53 -4.79 10.71
N LEU A 252 17.25 -5.78 11.57
CA LEU A 252 17.53 -7.21 11.35
C LEU A 252 18.96 -7.43 10.83
N ASN A 253 19.13 -8.24 9.78
CA ASN A 253 20.39 -8.51 9.12
C ASN A 253 20.63 -7.64 7.86
N THR A 254 19.75 -6.68 7.57
CA THR A 254 19.84 -5.85 6.35
C THR A 254 21.08 -4.95 6.35
N GLY A 255 21.51 -4.54 7.54
CA GLY A 255 22.59 -3.56 7.72
C GLY A 255 22.17 -2.12 7.43
N ILE A 256 20.87 -1.87 7.19
CA ILE A 256 20.28 -0.54 7.02
C ILE A 256 19.43 -0.25 8.25
N SER A 257 19.60 0.93 8.83
CA SER A 257 18.92 1.31 10.06
C SER A 257 17.41 1.43 9.88
N THR A 258 16.65 0.65 10.66
CA THR A 258 15.19 0.80 10.79
C THR A 258 14.81 0.93 12.24
N VAL A 259 14.06 1.99 12.57
CA VAL A 259 13.46 2.20 13.90
C VAL A 259 11.96 1.99 13.80
N ALA A 260 11.41 1.07 14.57
CA ALA A 260 9.97 1.02 14.81
C ALA A 260 9.59 1.93 15.97
N ALA A 261 8.47 2.62 15.82
CA ALA A 261 7.85 3.45 16.84
C ALA A 261 6.41 3.01 17.05
N LEU A 262 6.11 2.57 18.28
CA LEU A 262 4.75 2.31 18.74
C LEU A 262 4.35 3.39 19.75
N ALA A 263 3.19 4.00 19.54
CA ALA A 263 2.69 5.08 20.36
C ALA A 263 1.28 4.78 20.90
N ILE A 264 1.08 5.06 22.18
CA ILE A 264 -0.23 4.93 22.84
C ILE A 264 -0.45 6.08 23.81
N ASP A 265 -1.56 6.80 23.64
CA ASP A 265 -2.03 7.80 24.61
C ASP A 265 -2.96 7.12 25.62
N ARG A 266 -2.45 6.88 26.83
CA ARG A 266 -3.19 6.20 27.90
C ARG A 266 -4.42 6.97 28.39
N ASN A 267 -4.55 8.25 28.06
CA ASN A 267 -5.69 9.06 28.48
C ASN A 267 -6.87 8.96 27.52
N SER A 268 -6.62 8.63 26.25
CA SER A 268 -7.63 8.64 25.18
C SER A 268 -7.88 7.26 24.58
N PHE A 269 -6.94 6.32 24.70
CA PHE A 269 -7.11 4.95 24.21
C PHE A 269 -8.02 4.11 25.14
N PRO A 270 -8.93 3.27 24.62
CA PRO A 270 -9.26 3.07 23.20
C PRO A 270 -10.42 3.95 22.70
N GLU A 271 -10.90 4.90 23.50
CA GLU A 271 -12.15 5.62 23.22
C GLU A 271 -12.04 6.64 22.09
N THR A 272 -10.97 7.44 22.08
CA THR A 272 -10.80 8.59 21.17
C THR A 272 -9.45 8.61 20.45
N SER A 273 -8.62 7.58 20.68
CA SER A 273 -7.35 7.35 20.00
C SER A 273 -7.03 5.86 19.88
N GLU A 274 -6.02 5.55 19.08
CA GLU A 274 -5.63 4.18 18.71
C GLU A 274 -4.15 3.92 19.03
N ILE A 275 -3.74 2.65 19.03
CA ILE A 275 -2.31 2.31 19.03
C ILE A 275 -1.78 2.57 17.62
N VAL A 276 -0.82 3.49 17.53
CA VAL A 276 -0.14 3.79 16.27
C VAL A 276 1.17 3.05 16.23
N PHE A 277 1.36 2.24 15.19
CA PHE A 277 2.55 1.41 15.04
C PHE A 277 3.11 1.56 13.63
N THR A 278 4.34 2.07 13.55
CA THR A 278 5.00 2.37 12.28
C THR A 278 6.51 2.26 12.40
N ALA A 279 7.22 2.45 11.30
CA ALA A 279 8.67 2.43 11.25
C ALA A 279 9.23 3.55 10.37
N GLY A 280 10.53 3.81 10.55
CA GLY A 280 11.30 4.71 9.72
C GLY A 280 12.64 4.06 9.37
N THR A 281 12.99 4.03 8.09
CA THR A 281 14.28 3.53 7.60
C THR A 281 15.07 4.61 6.88
N THR A 282 16.38 4.65 7.13
CA THR A 282 17.37 5.49 6.43
C THR A 282 18.79 5.05 6.87
N PRO A 283 19.88 5.38 6.16
CA PRO A 283 21.24 5.02 6.56
C PRO A 283 21.66 5.43 7.96
N ASP A 284 21.13 6.54 8.47
CA ASP A 284 21.43 7.07 9.80
C ASP A 284 20.36 6.65 10.84
N PRO A 285 20.73 6.02 11.97
CA PRO A 285 19.77 5.56 12.97
C PRO A 285 18.98 6.68 13.66
N GLU A 286 19.56 7.86 13.86
CA GLU A 286 18.84 8.98 14.48
C GLU A 286 17.85 9.60 13.49
N LYS A 287 18.21 9.68 12.20
CA LYS A 287 17.26 10.08 11.15
C LYS A 287 16.16 9.04 10.95
N ALA A 288 16.45 7.75 11.13
CA ALA A 288 15.46 6.68 11.12
C ALA A 288 14.42 6.86 12.23
N LEU A 289 14.89 7.19 13.45
CA LEU A 289 14.04 7.52 14.58
C LEU A 289 13.16 8.76 14.30
N ILE A 290 13.73 9.84 13.78
CA ILE A 290 12.96 11.06 13.42
C ILE A 290 11.84 10.70 12.42
N ARG A 291 12.16 9.91 11.40
CA ARG A 291 11.17 9.44 10.40
C ARG A 291 10.06 8.61 11.04
N ALA A 292 10.40 7.68 11.94
CA ALA A 292 9.42 6.84 12.63
C ALA A 292 8.48 7.67 13.52
N VAL A 293 9.04 8.59 14.31
CA VAL A 293 8.27 9.40 15.27
C VAL A 293 7.41 10.47 14.58
N THR A 294 7.87 11.05 13.46
CA THR A 294 7.05 11.97 12.65
C THR A 294 5.93 11.24 11.90
N GLU A 295 6.17 10.00 11.46
CA GLU A 295 5.13 9.13 10.87
C GLU A 295 4.04 8.78 11.90
N VAL A 296 4.39 8.57 13.17
CA VAL A 296 3.39 8.40 14.24
C VAL A 296 2.44 9.60 14.30
N ALA A 297 2.96 10.83 14.30
CA ALA A 297 2.14 12.04 14.34
C ALA A 297 1.26 12.19 13.07
N GLN A 298 1.78 11.81 11.91
CA GLN A 298 1.01 11.81 10.66
C GLN A 298 -0.19 10.85 10.72
N LEU A 299 0.01 9.65 11.26
CA LEU A 299 -1.04 8.63 11.34
C LEU A 299 -2.04 8.93 12.46
N ALA A 300 -1.56 9.35 13.62
CA ALA A 300 -2.41 9.62 14.79
C ALA A 300 -3.15 10.96 14.74
N GLY A 301 -2.68 11.90 13.92
CA GLY A 301 -2.94 13.32 14.11
C GLY A 301 -2.44 13.75 15.50
N ASP A 302 -3.37 14.16 16.36
CA ASP A 302 -3.09 14.60 17.73
C ASP A 302 -3.67 13.65 18.81
N PHE A 303 -4.00 12.40 18.45
CA PHE A 303 -4.56 11.40 19.37
C PHE A 303 -5.83 11.87 20.13
N ASN A 304 -6.66 12.72 19.51
CA ASN A 304 -7.85 13.30 20.17
C ASN A 304 -9.05 13.53 19.23
N SER A 305 -8.99 13.02 17.99
CA SER A 305 -9.98 13.28 16.95
C SER A 305 -10.94 12.12 16.67
N GLY A 306 -10.74 10.94 17.28
CA GLY A 306 -11.48 9.72 16.94
C GLY A 306 -11.28 9.27 15.49
N SER A 307 -10.21 9.75 14.84
CA SER A 307 -9.87 9.42 13.46
C SER A 307 -9.13 8.09 13.39
N ASN A 308 -9.60 7.19 12.53
CA ASN A 308 -8.95 5.90 12.27
C ASN A 308 -7.88 6.07 11.18
N TYR A 309 -6.66 5.62 11.44
CA TYR A 309 -5.61 5.61 10.42
C TYR A 309 -5.65 4.34 9.57
N VAL A 310 -5.13 4.44 8.35
CA VAL A 310 -4.96 3.30 7.44
C VAL A 310 -3.58 2.70 7.67
N ALA A 311 -3.52 1.41 7.97
CA ALA A 311 -2.26 0.69 8.14
C ALA A 311 -1.42 0.75 6.84
N SER A 312 -0.14 1.09 6.97
CA SER A 312 0.79 1.22 5.85
C SER A 312 1.76 0.04 5.78
N GLY A 313 2.75 -0.01 6.68
CA GLY A 313 3.77 -1.06 6.72
C GLY A 313 3.63 -2.08 7.85
N LEU A 314 3.02 -1.69 8.97
CA LEU A 314 2.75 -2.54 10.12
C LEU A 314 1.23 -2.59 10.37
N PRO A 315 0.72 -3.69 10.95
CA PRO A 315 -0.70 -3.81 11.23
C PRO A 315 -1.12 -2.83 12.30
N LYS A 316 -2.42 -2.53 12.34
CA LYS A 316 -3.04 -1.71 13.37
C LYS A 316 -3.35 -2.57 14.60
N PRO A 317 -2.65 -2.38 15.73
CA PRO A 317 -2.90 -3.19 16.93
C PRO A 317 -4.22 -2.76 17.57
N LEU A 318 -5.04 -3.74 17.97
CA LEU A 318 -6.28 -3.49 18.71
C LEU A 318 -6.05 -3.52 20.22
N SER A 319 -4.95 -4.15 20.65
CA SER A 319 -4.56 -4.24 22.04
C SER A 319 -3.04 -4.25 22.20
N MET A 320 -2.57 -4.01 23.42
CA MET A 320 -1.15 -4.20 23.74
C MET A 320 -0.71 -5.67 23.61
N GLU A 321 -1.62 -6.64 23.72
CA GLU A 321 -1.29 -8.07 23.57
C GLU A 321 -0.74 -8.36 22.17
N ASP A 322 -1.33 -7.73 21.14
CA ASP A 322 -0.96 -7.92 19.74
C ASP A 322 0.50 -7.54 19.43
N VAL A 323 1.10 -6.71 20.29
CA VAL A 323 2.44 -6.11 20.13
C VAL A 323 3.42 -6.48 21.25
N ARG A 324 3.06 -7.43 22.13
CA ARG A 324 3.95 -7.84 23.25
C ARG A 324 5.31 -8.34 22.79
N TYR A 325 5.37 -8.94 21.60
CA TYR A 325 6.62 -9.42 21.03
C TYR A 325 7.67 -8.29 20.85
N VAL A 326 7.24 -7.04 20.68
CA VAL A 326 8.14 -5.87 20.63
C VAL A 326 8.19 -5.07 21.91
N THR A 327 7.07 -4.91 22.64
CA THR A 327 7.03 -4.08 23.86
C THR A 327 7.64 -4.78 25.08
N ASP A 328 7.54 -6.10 25.18
CA ASP A 328 8.03 -6.91 26.30
C ASP A 328 9.35 -7.63 25.96
N SER A 329 10.00 -7.24 24.87
CA SER A 329 11.27 -7.83 24.45
C SER A 329 12.30 -7.76 25.57
N GLY A 330 13.04 -8.85 25.81
CA GLY A 330 14.15 -8.88 26.76
C GLY A 330 15.45 -8.28 26.20
N LEU A 331 15.47 -7.96 24.90
CA LEU A 331 16.64 -7.43 24.19
C LEU A 331 16.72 -5.91 24.35
N ARG A 332 17.93 -5.36 24.48
CA ARG A 332 18.18 -3.93 24.65
C ARG A 332 19.31 -3.50 23.72
N THR A 333 19.19 -2.29 23.19
CA THR A 333 20.22 -1.66 22.38
C THR A 333 20.28 -0.16 22.68
N THR A 334 21.29 0.51 22.15
CA THR A 334 21.39 1.97 22.11
C THR A 334 21.40 2.40 20.66
N ILE A 335 21.00 3.64 20.38
CA ILE A 335 20.95 4.18 19.01
C ILE A 335 22.32 4.09 18.31
N LYS A 336 23.43 4.16 19.09
CA LYS A 336 24.82 4.04 18.59
C LYS A 336 25.27 2.63 18.26
N GLN A 337 24.57 1.62 18.76
CA GLN A 337 24.86 0.21 18.48
C GLN A 337 24.15 -0.28 17.22
N MET A 338 23.15 0.46 16.73
CA MET A 338 22.47 0.17 15.47
C MET A 338 23.43 0.32 14.28
N PRO A 339 23.18 -0.41 13.17
CA PRO A 339 23.99 -0.27 11.96
C PRO A 339 23.84 1.14 11.37
N SER A 340 24.93 1.76 10.94
CA SER A 340 24.89 3.05 10.25
C SER A 340 25.67 2.95 8.94
N LEU A 341 25.02 3.42 7.87
CA LEU A 341 25.62 3.58 6.54
C LEU A 341 25.73 5.07 6.18
N ALA A 342 25.59 5.95 7.16
CA ALA A 342 25.53 7.39 6.97
C ALA A 342 26.83 7.93 6.38
N ASP A 343 26.70 8.80 5.38
CA ASP A 343 27.81 9.49 4.74
C ASP A 343 27.42 10.94 4.42
N HIS A 344 28.38 11.83 4.14
CA HIS A 344 28.05 13.20 3.73
C HIS A 344 27.55 13.27 2.27
N ASN A 345 27.72 12.19 1.49
CA ASN A 345 27.35 12.08 0.08
C ASN A 345 26.29 10.98 -0.09
N ILE A 346 25.10 11.37 -0.53
CA ILE A 346 23.93 10.48 -0.71
C ILE A 346 24.26 9.35 -1.70
N LYS A 347 25.09 9.61 -2.72
CA LYS A 347 25.55 8.58 -3.65
C LYS A 347 26.35 7.48 -2.94
N THR A 348 27.22 7.84 -2.00
CA THR A 348 27.95 6.85 -1.19
C THR A 348 26.98 6.03 -0.33
N GLU A 349 25.94 6.65 0.21
CA GLU A 349 24.92 5.93 0.99
C GLU A 349 24.12 4.94 0.14
N VAL A 350 23.74 5.33 -1.08
CA VAL A 350 23.10 4.41 -2.04
C VAL A 350 24.02 3.22 -2.34
N ASP A 351 25.30 3.47 -2.63
CA ASP A 351 26.27 2.41 -2.87
C ASP A 351 26.42 1.47 -1.66
N ASN A 352 26.46 2.02 -0.45
CA ASN A 352 26.54 1.26 0.80
C ASN A 352 25.30 0.38 1.01
N CYS A 353 24.10 0.93 0.77
CA CYS A 353 22.84 0.20 0.84
C CYS A 353 22.82 -0.96 -0.18
N VAL A 354 23.18 -0.71 -1.43
CA VAL A 354 23.26 -1.76 -2.47
C VAL A 354 24.29 -2.83 -2.08
N ALA A 355 25.45 -2.42 -1.56
CA ALA A 355 26.50 -3.34 -1.15
C ALA A 355 26.10 -4.24 0.05
N THR A 356 25.27 -3.76 0.98
CA THR A 356 24.79 -4.59 2.08
C THR A 356 23.67 -5.54 1.64
N LEU A 357 22.73 -5.07 0.82
CA LEU A 357 21.65 -5.90 0.27
C LEU A 357 22.18 -7.00 -0.66
N SER A 358 23.22 -6.70 -1.44
CA SER A 358 23.90 -7.70 -2.29
C SER A 358 24.46 -8.89 -1.49
N LYS A 359 24.87 -8.70 -0.23
CA LYS A 359 25.33 -9.80 0.65
C LYS A 359 24.20 -10.76 1.04
N LEU A 360 22.95 -10.32 0.90
CA LEU A 360 21.73 -11.09 1.13
C LEU A 360 21.13 -11.63 -0.18
N ASP A 361 21.85 -11.53 -1.30
CA ASP A 361 21.34 -11.81 -2.66
C ASP A 361 20.12 -10.95 -3.03
N MET A 362 19.97 -9.78 -2.42
CA MET A 362 18.91 -8.82 -2.71
C MET A 362 19.42 -7.79 -3.71
N GLU A 363 19.26 -8.08 -5.01
CA GLU A 363 19.64 -7.20 -6.10
C GLU A 363 18.67 -6.02 -6.21
N VAL A 364 19.20 -4.80 -6.42
CA VAL A 364 18.39 -3.58 -6.49
C VAL A 364 18.22 -3.14 -7.95
N PHE A 365 16.98 -3.12 -8.42
CA PHE A 365 16.60 -2.62 -9.73
C PHE A 365 15.86 -1.29 -9.59
N MET A 366 16.16 -0.34 -10.47
CA MET A 366 15.45 0.93 -10.54
C MET A 366 15.00 1.23 -11.95
N LEU A 367 13.74 1.66 -12.08
CA LEU A 367 13.21 2.26 -13.30
C LEU A 367 12.99 3.76 -13.10
N ASP A 368 13.19 4.54 -14.16
CA ASP A 368 12.96 5.98 -14.15
C ASP A 368 11.51 6.29 -14.56
N ALA A 369 10.70 6.64 -13.56
CA ALA A 369 9.30 7.03 -13.70
C ALA A 369 9.12 8.55 -13.85
N THR A 370 10.20 9.33 -13.98
CA THR A 370 10.15 10.80 -14.05
C THR A 370 9.20 11.27 -15.15
N HIS A 371 8.18 12.03 -14.76
CA HIS A 371 7.24 12.62 -15.71
C HIS A 371 7.95 13.69 -16.58
N PRO A 372 7.86 13.62 -17.92
CA PRO A 372 8.70 14.39 -18.84
C PRO A 372 8.50 15.92 -18.74
N GLN A 373 7.30 16.38 -18.35
CA GLN A 373 7.02 17.80 -18.14
C GLN A 373 7.31 18.25 -16.69
N LEU A 374 7.07 17.39 -15.70
CA LEU A 374 7.29 17.76 -14.29
C LEU A 374 8.79 17.82 -13.95
N GLN A 375 9.59 16.93 -14.54
CA GLN A 375 11.06 16.92 -14.42
C GLN A 375 11.56 16.95 -12.96
N ILE A 376 10.80 16.30 -12.07
CA ILE A 376 11.23 15.95 -10.73
C ILE A 376 11.66 14.49 -10.76
N PRO A 377 12.92 14.16 -10.41
CA PRO A 377 13.39 12.79 -10.35
C PRO A 377 12.42 11.90 -9.58
N ALA A 378 11.89 10.90 -10.27
CA ALA A 378 11.02 9.89 -9.69
C ALA A 378 11.45 8.51 -10.19
N ILE A 379 11.53 7.55 -9.27
CA ILE A 379 11.95 6.19 -9.57
C ILE A 379 10.96 5.18 -8.99
N TYR A 380 10.97 3.96 -9.51
CA TYR A 380 10.36 2.81 -8.84
C TYR A 380 11.42 1.76 -8.57
N THR A 381 11.58 1.44 -7.28
CA THR A 381 12.61 0.52 -6.77
C THR A 381 12.03 -0.87 -6.61
N ILE A 382 12.72 -1.86 -7.17
CA ILE A 382 12.34 -3.28 -7.09
C ILE A 382 13.53 -4.06 -6.53
N ILE A 383 13.28 -4.83 -5.48
CA ILE A 383 14.29 -5.68 -4.83
C ILE A 383 13.71 -7.09 -4.71
N PRO A 384 13.99 -8.01 -5.66
CA PRO A 384 13.55 -9.39 -5.55
C PRO A 384 14.03 -10.02 -4.24
N GLY A 385 13.11 -10.68 -3.52
CA GLY A 385 13.35 -11.23 -2.19
C GLY A 385 13.05 -10.27 -1.03
N ALA A 386 12.71 -9.00 -1.32
CA ALA A 386 12.12 -8.13 -0.30
C ALA A 386 10.66 -8.55 -0.05
N HIS A 387 10.27 -8.50 1.22
CA HIS A 387 8.92 -8.84 1.64
C HIS A 387 8.05 -7.60 1.61
N PHE A 388 6.80 -7.76 1.20
CA PHE A 388 5.80 -6.71 1.28
C PHE A 388 4.49 -7.29 1.79
N ARG A 389 4.18 -6.98 3.06
CA ARG A 389 3.00 -7.49 3.77
C ARG A 389 2.92 -9.03 3.69
N GLU A 390 1.74 -9.57 3.90
CA GLU A 390 1.41 -10.99 3.72
C GLU A 390 1.56 -11.47 2.27
N ARG A 391 1.51 -10.57 1.28
CA ARG A 391 1.46 -10.93 -0.15
C ARG A 391 2.67 -11.73 -0.61
N SER A 392 3.87 -11.33 -0.19
CA SER A 392 5.11 -12.05 -0.53
C SER A 392 5.33 -13.35 0.26
N MET A 393 4.47 -13.67 1.25
CA MET A 393 4.66 -14.79 2.18
C MET A 393 4.03 -16.10 1.70
N ILE A 394 3.30 -16.07 0.58
CA ILE A 394 2.55 -17.20 0.04
C ILE A 394 3.46 -18.35 -0.44
N GLN A 395 4.72 -18.05 -0.81
CA GLN A 395 5.71 -19.07 -1.24
C GLN A 395 5.23 -19.95 -2.41
N ASP A 396 4.35 -19.41 -3.26
CA ASP A 396 3.76 -20.11 -4.40
C ASP A 396 3.73 -19.22 -5.64
N VAL A 397 4.55 -19.56 -6.61
CA VAL A 397 4.64 -18.83 -7.87
C VAL A 397 3.40 -19.02 -8.75
N GLY A 398 2.67 -20.13 -8.58
CA GLY A 398 1.46 -20.45 -9.33
C GLY A 398 0.32 -19.49 -9.02
N LEU A 399 0.20 -19.00 -7.77
CA LEU A 399 -0.81 -18.03 -7.39
C LEU A 399 -0.67 -16.72 -8.17
N PHE A 400 0.57 -16.21 -8.27
CA PHE A 400 0.86 -14.98 -8.99
C PHE A 400 0.73 -15.14 -10.51
N ALA A 401 1.15 -16.29 -11.05
CA ALA A 401 0.92 -16.60 -12.46
C ALA A 401 -0.59 -16.63 -12.78
N ALA A 402 -1.41 -17.25 -11.93
CA ALA A 402 -2.86 -17.33 -12.12
C ALA A 402 -3.53 -15.96 -11.99
N LYS A 403 -3.07 -15.14 -11.03
CA LYS A 403 -3.50 -13.75 -10.87
C LYS A 403 -3.26 -12.95 -12.15
N LEU A 404 -2.02 -12.96 -12.65
CA LEU A 404 -1.65 -12.24 -13.88
C LEU A 404 -2.41 -12.73 -15.08
N LEU A 405 -2.62 -14.05 -15.19
CA LEU A 405 -3.42 -14.63 -16.27
C LEU A 405 -4.84 -14.03 -16.29
N VAL A 406 -5.53 -13.96 -15.15
CA VAL A 406 -6.89 -13.37 -15.08
C VAL A 406 -6.88 -11.85 -15.31
N GLU A 407 -5.83 -11.16 -14.88
CA GLU A 407 -5.74 -9.70 -15.01
C GLU A 407 -5.34 -9.23 -16.42
N LEU A 408 -4.63 -10.07 -17.19
CA LEU A 408 -4.04 -9.67 -18.47
C LEU A 408 -4.64 -10.39 -19.69
N VAL A 409 -5.46 -11.42 -19.49
CA VAL A 409 -6.11 -12.16 -20.58
C VAL A 409 -7.62 -11.97 -20.55
N ASP A 410 -8.11 -11.15 -21.49
CA ASP A 410 -9.54 -10.86 -21.64
C ASP A 410 -10.33 -11.98 -22.35
N ASP A 411 -9.67 -12.79 -23.19
CA ASP A 411 -10.34 -13.89 -23.88
C ASP A 411 -10.67 -15.02 -22.89
N THR A 412 -11.94 -15.10 -22.52
CA THR A 412 -12.48 -16.07 -21.57
C THR A 412 -12.14 -17.53 -21.91
N ASN A 413 -12.16 -17.90 -23.19
CA ASN A 413 -11.91 -19.27 -23.60
C ASN A 413 -10.43 -19.60 -23.49
N HIS A 414 -9.57 -18.66 -23.88
CA HIS A 414 -8.13 -18.78 -23.73
C HIS A 414 -7.73 -18.84 -22.24
N LEU A 415 -8.33 -17.96 -21.43
CA LEU A 415 -8.17 -17.94 -19.99
C LEU A 415 -8.53 -19.30 -19.35
N GLU A 416 -9.69 -19.87 -19.68
CA GLU A 416 -10.09 -21.17 -19.15
C GLU A 416 -9.16 -22.31 -19.63
N GLN A 417 -8.75 -22.31 -20.89
CA GLN A 417 -7.77 -23.29 -21.40
C GLN A 417 -6.45 -23.22 -20.63
N LYS A 418 -5.99 -22.00 -20.31
CA LYS A 418 -4.78 -21.77 -19.53
C LYS A 418 -4.95 -22.21 -18.09
N LEU A 419 -6.05 -21.87 -17.42
CA LEU A 419 -6.34 -22.36 -16.07
C LEU A 419 -6.39 -23.89 -16.02
N ALA A 420 -7.00 -24.54 -17.02
CA ALA A 420 -7.02 -26.00 -17.13
C ALA A 420 -5.63 -26.61 -17.33
N ARG A 421 -4.73 -25.94 -18.06
CA ARG A 421 -3.33 -26.36 -18.18
C ARG A 421 -2.57 -26.16 -16.88
N MET A 422 -2.73 -25.02 -16.21
CA MET A 422 -2.11 -24.77 -14.90
C MET A 422 -2.56 -25.80 -13.87
N GLU A 423 -3.82 -26.24 -13.89
CA GLU A 423 -4.35 -27.28 -13.02
C GLU A 423 -3.72 -28.67 -13.28
N GLN A 424 -3.27 -28.94 -14.51
CA GLN A 424 -2.50 -30.15 -14.81
C GLN A 424 -1.07 -30.08 -14.28
N LEU A 425 -0.47 -28.88 -14.25
CA LEU A 425 0.88 -28.64 -13.74
C LEU A 425 0.92 -28.58 -12.22
N ILE A 426 -0.10 -27.94 -11.61
CA ILE A 426 -0.24 -27.72 -10.17
C ILE A 426 -1.65 -28.15 -9.75
N PRO A 427 -1.88 -29.46 -9.55
CA PRO A 427 -3.18 -29.95 -9.12
C PRO A 427 -3.48 -29.53 -7.67
N ASP A 428 -4.77 -29.49 -7.34
CA ASP A 428 -5.28 -29.37 -5.96
C ASP A 428 -4.88 -28.10 -5.20
N VAL A 429 -4.64 -26.99 -5.92
CA VAL A 429 -4.44 -25.66 -5.35
C VAL A 429 -5.73 -24.82 -5.40
N TYR A 430 -6.07 -24.16 -4.29
CA TYR A 430 -7.34 -23.42 -4.17
C TYR A 430 -7.43 -22.23 -5.12
N TYR A 431 -6.31 -21.53 -5.36
CA TYR A 431 -6.32 -20.26 -6.10
C TYR A 431 -6.72 -20.47 -7.57
N LEU A 432 -6.42 -21.61 -8.19
CA LEU A 432 -6.89 -21.90 -9.55
C LEU A 432 -8.41 -22.06 -9.61
N ALA A 433 -9.00 -22.75 -8.63
CA ALA A 433 -10.45 -22.87 -8.51
C ALA A 433 -11.10 -21.50 -8.21
N PHE A 434 -10.48 -20.69 -7.36
CA PHE A 434 -10.93 -19.33 -7.07
C PHE A 434 -10.90 -18.42 -8.31
N TYR A 435 -9.79 -18.37 -9.04
CA TYR A 435 -9.65 -17.56 -10.26
C TYR A 435 -10.57 -18.04 -11.38
N ARG A 436 -10.80 -19.36 -11.51
CA ARG A 436 -11.85 -19.90 -12.39
C ARG A 436 -13.24 -19.43 -11.97
N GLY A 437 -13.56 -19.48 -10.68
CA GLY A 437 -14.83 -18.97 -10.14
C GLY A 437 -15.04 -17.50 -10.45
N ARG A 438 -13.99 -16.67 -10.32
CA ARG A 438 -14.03 -15.24 -10.69
C ARG A 438 -14.29 -15.05 -12.18
N ASN A 439 -13.61 -15.80 -13.05
CA ASN A 439 -13.85 -15.76 -14.49
C ASN A 439 -15.32 -16.12 -14.81
N LEU A 440 -15.82 -17.24 -14.30
CA LEU A 440 -17.21 -17.67 -14.48
C LEU A 440 -18.21 -16.63 -13.98
N TYR A 441 -17.97 -16.03 -12.81
CA TYR A 441 -18.80 -14.97 -12.26
C TYR A 441 -18.86 -13.75 -13.16
N ASN A 442 -17.71 -13.28 -13.67
CA ASN A 442 -17.63 -12.14 -14.59
C ASN A 442 -18.39 -12.40 -15.90
N ASN A 443 -18.51 -13.67 -16.31
CA ASN A 443 -19.30 -14.09 -17.47
C ASN A 443 -20.80 -14.32 -17.16
N GLY A 444 -21.25 -14.00 -15.95
CA GLY A 444 -22.64 -14.16 -15.50
C GLY A 444 -23.05 -15.61 -15.21
N GLN A 445 -22.09 -16.54 -15.10
CA GLN A 445 -22.33 -17.96 -14.84
C GLN A 445 -22.31 -18.26 -13.34
N SER A 446 -23.20 -17.61 -12.58
CA SER A 446 -23.16 -17.61 -11.10
C SER A 446 -23.27 -19.00 -10.45
N GLU A 447 -24.02 -19.95 -11.02
CA GLU A 447 -24.07 -21.33 -10.49
C GLU A 447 -22.73 -22.06 -10.66
N SER A 448 -22.12 -21.98 -11.85
CA SER A 448 -20.81 -22.61 -12.08
C SER A 448 -19.69 -21.93 -11.28
N ALA A 449 -19.80 -20.62 -11.06
CA ALA A 449 -18.88 -19.89 -10.19
C ALA A 449 -19.02 -20.36 -8.72
N LEU A 450 -20.24 -20.59 -8.24
CA LEU A 450 -20.52 -21.13 -6.91
C LEU A 450 -19.81 -22.48 -6.70
N ASP A 451 -19.92 -23.41 -7.65
CA ASP A 451 -19.22 -24.71 -7.61
C ASP A 451 -17.69 -24.54 -7.52
N ALA A 452 -17.13 -23.58 -8.28
CA ALA A 452 -15.71 -23.30 -8.29
C ALA A 452 -15.23 -22.69 -6.95
N PHE A 453 -16.01 -21.80 -6.33
CA PHE A 453 -15.71 -21.25 -5.01
C PHE A 453 -15.86 -22.30 -3.90
N ASP A 454 -16.83 -23.20 -3.99
CA ASP A 454 -16.95 -24.34 -3.08
C ASP A 454 -15.73 -25.27 -3.19
N ARG A 455 -15.26 -25.52 -4.41
CA ARG A 455 -14.00 -26.25 -4.63
C ARG A 455 -12.81 -25.51 -4.04
N ALA A 456 -12.71 -24.19 -4.21
CA ALA A 456 -11.63 -23.40 -3.63
C ALA A 456 -11.60 -23.52 -2.10
N LEU A 457 -12.75 -23.39 -1.41
CA LEU A 457 -12.85 -23.58 0.04
C LEU A 457 -12.51 -25.01 0.49
N ALA A 458 -12.80 -26.02 -0.34
CA ALA A 458 -12.46 -27.41 -0.05
C ALA A 458 -10.96 -27.74 -0.19
N LEU A 459 -10.18 -26.86 -0.83
CA LEU A 459 -8.74 -27.02 -1.07
C LEU A 459 -7.89 -26.27 -0.04
N PHE A 460 -8.42 -26.05 1.16
CA PHE A 460 -7.72 -25.45 2.31
C PHE A 460 -6.98 -24.15 1.95
N PRO A 461 -7.73 -23.11 1.53
CA PRO A 461 -7.15 -21.81 1.21
C PRO A 461 -6.45 -21.19 2.42
N GLU A 462 -5.46 -20.34 2.15
CA GLU A 462 -4.81 -19.52 3.18
C GLU A 462 -5.84 -18.65 3.90
N GLN A 463 -5.59 -18.36 5.18
CA GLN A 463 -6.55 -17.70 6.06
C GLN A 463 -6.98 -16.33 5.51
N GLU A 464 -6.04 -15.61 4.90
CA GLU A 464 -6.21 -14.28 4.32
C GLU A 464 -7.08 -14.29 3.05
N ASP A 465 -7.09 -15.40 2.31
CA ASP A 465 -7.87 -15.53 1.07
C ASP A 465 -9.30 -16.02 1.29
N ILE A 466 -9.57 -16.67 2.44
CA ILE A 466 -10.91 -17.17 2.80
C ILE A 466 -12.01 -16.08 2.70
N PRO A 467 -11.83 -14.87 3.27
CA PRO A 467 -12.83 -13.81 3.16
C PRO A 467 -13.14 -13.42 1.71
N TYR A 468 -12.15 -13.42 0.81
CA TYR A 468 -12.36 -13.11 -0.62
C TYR A 468 -13.24 -14.18 -1.28
N ILE A 469 -12.98 -15.45 -0.99
CA ILE A 469 -13.76 -16.55 -1.56
C ILE A 469 -15.22 -16.47 -1.08
N TYR A 470 -15.45 -16.22 0.22
CA TYR A 470 -16.80 -16.04 0.75
C TYR A 470 -17.51 -14.81 0.19
N SER A 471 -16.79 -13.70 0.00
CA SER A 471 -17.33 -12.49 -0.63
C SER A 471 -17.86 -12.81 -2.04
N TYR A 472 -17.03 -13.37 -2.91
CA TYR A 472 -17.44 -13.75 -4.27
C TYR A 472 -18.56 -14.80 -4.30
N LYS A 473 -18.54 -15.77 -3.37
CA LYS A 473 -19.61 -16.74 -3.21
C LYS A 473 -20.93 -16.08 -2.82
N GLY A 474 -20.89 -15.12 -1.89
CA GLY A 474 -22.04 -14.30 -1.51
C GLY A 474 -22.60 -13.48 -2.67
N HIS A 475 -21.72 -12.89 -3.49
CA HIS A 475 -22.10 -12.22 -4.74
C HIS A 475 -22.86 -13.15 -5.70
N CYS A 476 -22.36 -14.36 -5.93
CA CYS A 476 -23.01 -15.36 -6.77
C CYS A 476 -24.41 -15.70 -6.24
N LEU A 477 -24.53 -15.98 -4.94
CA LEU A 477 -25.80 -16.30 -4.29
C LEU A 477 -26.79 -15.14 -4.37
N LYS A 478 -26.32 -13.90 -4.20
CA LYS A 478 -27.13 -12.69 -4.38
C LYS A 478 -27.63 -12.54 -5.82
N ASP A 479 -26.79 -12.78 -6.84
CA ASP A 479 -27.21 -12.75 -8.24
C ASP A 479 -28.20 -13.86 -8.60
N LEU A 480 -28.14 -14.99 -7.88
CA LEU A 480 -29.12 -16.09 -7.95
C LEU A 480 -30.37 -15.84 -7.10
N SER A 481 -30.49 -14.68 -6.43
CA SER A 481 -31.57 -14.34 -5.50
C SER A 481 -31.71 -15.28 -4.29
N ARG A 482 -30.63 -16.00 -3.93
CA ARG A 482 -30.53 -16.91 -2.77
C ARG A 482 -30.03 -16.15 -1.53
N TYR A 483 -30.76 -15.11 -1.13
CA TYR A 483 -30.29 -14.12 -0.15
C TYR A 483 -30.00 -14.70 1.24
N ASP A 484 -30.82 -15.63 1.75
CA ASP A 484 -30.58 -16.27 3.06
C ASP A 484 -29.29 -17.10 3.08
N GLU A 485 -28.94 -17.73 1.95
CA GLU A 485 -27.70 -18.48 1.80
C GLU A 485 -26.51 -17.52 1.64
N ALA A 486 -26.69 -16.42 0.92
CA ALA A 486 -25.68 -15.37 0.79
C ALA A 486 -25.32 -14.79 2.17
N ILE A 487 -26.32 -14.46 3.01
CA ILE A 487 -26.08 -13.95 4.37
C ILE A 487 -25.27 -14.95 5.19
N LYS A 488 -25.66 -16.22 5.23
CA LYS A 488 -24.90 -17.27 5.96
C LYS A 488 -23.46 -17.38 5.47
N THR A 489 -23.26 -17.32 4.15
CA THR A 489 -21.95 -17.42 3.50
C THR A 489 -21.07 -16.22 3.83
N LEU A 490 -21.62 -15.00 3.78
CA LEU A 490 -20.89 -13.77 4.07
C LEU A 490 -20.56 -13.66 5.56
N GLU A 491 -21.45 -14.11 6.45
CA GLU A 491 -21.17 -14.21 7.89
C GLU A 491 -19.99 -15.16 8.18
N GLN A 492 -19.82 -16.23 7.41
CA GLN A 492 -18.62 -17.08 7.53
C GLN A 492 -17.34 -16.33 7.15
N GLY A 493 -17.38 -15.50 6.09
CA GLY A 493 -16.27 -14.62 5.74
C GLY A 493 -15.98 -13.59 6.83
N ARG A 494 -17.03 -12.97 7.37
CA ARG A 494 -16.94 -11.93 8.40
C ARG A 494 -16.37 -12.45 9.73
N VAL A 495 -16.64 -13.71 10.07
CA VAL A 495 -16.03 -14.37 11.24
C VAL A 495 -14.51 -14.50 11.10
N VAL A 496 -14.01 -14.62 9.86
CA VAL A 496 -12.56 -14.67 9.58
C VAL A 496 -11.96 -13.27 9.54
N ASP A 497 -12.65 -12.32 8.89
CA ASP A 497 -12.23 -10.92 8.79
C ASP A 497 -13.45 -9.96 8.80
N ASP A 498 -13.63 -9.24 9.91
CA ASP A 498 -14.70 -8.24 10.14
C ASP A 498 -14.29 -6.80 9.77
N GLU A 499 -13.10 -6.62 9.19
CA GLU A 499 -12.59 -5.32 8.76
C GLU A 499 -12.69 -5.11 7.24
N ARG A 500 -13.43 -5.98 6.54
CA ARG A 500 -13.66 -5.89 5.09
C ARG A 500 -14.93 -5.13 4.72
N PRO A 501 -14.81 -3.94 4.09
CA PRO A 501 -15.98 -3.17 3.67
C PRO A 501 -16.90 -3.95 2.71
N ASP A 502 -16.34 -4.77 1.81
CA ASP A 502 -17.11 -5.49 0.79
C ASP A 502 -18.03 -6.56 1.38
N LEU A 503 -17.60 -7.25 2.45
CA LEU A 503 -18.45 -8.21 3.17
C LEU A 503 -19.66 -7.52 3.81
N HIS A 504 -19.43 -6.38 4.47
CA HIS A 504 -20.48 -5.59 5.10
C HIS A 504 -21.43 -4.96 4.08
N ASN A 505 -20.90 -4.40 2.99
CA ASN A 505 -21.72 -3.92 1.87
C ASN A 505 -22.65 -5.03 1.36
N MET A 506 -22.10 -6.21 1.06
CA MET A 506 -22.88 -7.31 0.49
C MET A 506 -23.91 -7.89 1.48
N LEU A 507 -23.57 -7.98 2.77
CA LEU A 507 -24.52 -8.32 3.84
C LEU A 507 -25.65 -7.30 3.87
N GLY A 508 -25.34 -6.01 3.85
CA GLY A 508 -26.31 -4.92 3.81
C GLY A 508 -27.27 -5.04 2.61
N VAL A 509 -26.74 -5.34 1.42
CA VAL A 509 -27.53 -5.58 0.21
C VAL A 509 -28.45 -6.79 0.37
N CYS A 510 -27.95 -7.90 0.92
CA CYS A 510 -28.77 -9.11 1.10
C CYS A 510 -29.87 -8.91 2.15
N TYR A 511 -29.58 -8.26 3.28
CA TYR A 511 -30.58 -7.92 4.29
C TYR A 511 -31.65 -6.97 3.75
N TYR A 512 -31.27 -5.98 2.93
CA TYR A 512 -32.22 -5.12 2.23
C TYR A 512 -33.16 -5.93 1.32
N LYS A 513 -32.64 -6.94 0.61
CA LYS A 513 -33.43 -7.77 -0.31
C LYS A 513 -34.44 -8.68 0.39
N ILE A 514 -34.18 -9.07 1.63
CA ILE A 514 -35.15 -9.79 2.48
C ILE A 514 -35.99 -8.86 3.37
N GLU A 515 -35.92 -7.55 3.12
CA GLU A 515 -36.66 -6.49 3.84
C GLU A 515 -36.33 -6.35 5.34
N ASP A 516 -35.20 -6.89 5.80
CA ASP A 516 -34.65 -6.60 7.12
C ASP A 516 -33.78 -5.34 7.08
N PHE A 517 -34.47 -4.19 6.98
CA PHE A 517 -33.81 -2.89 6.86
C PHE A 517 -32.98 -2.51 8.09
N ASN A 518 -33.28 -3.06 9.27
CA ASN A 518 -32.50 -2.75 10.48
C ASN A 518 -31.12 -3.43 10.44
N GLN A 519 -31.06 -4.70 10.05
CA GLN A 519 -29.77 -5.38 9.85
C GLN A 519 -28.99 -4.76 8.68
N ALA A 520 -29.68 -4.40 7.59
CA ALA A 520 -29.04 -3.71 6.49
C ALA A 520 -28.34 -2.42 6.94
N ILE A 521 -29.00 -1.61 7.79
CA ILE A 521 -28.41 -0.38 8.37
C ILE A 521 -27.16 -0.69 9.19
N ILE A 522 -27.17 -1.73 10.03
CA ILE A 522 -26.00 -2.12 10.84
C ILE A 522 -24.80 -2.41 9.95
N HIS A 523 -24.99 -3.23 8.91
CA HIS A 523 -23.89 -3.58 8.02
C HIS A 523 -23.44 -2.42 7.12
N PHE A 524 -24.35 -1.59 6.60
CA PHE A 524 -23.93 -0.41 5.83
C PHE A 524 -23.22 0.63 6.69
N HIS A 525 -23.57 0.79 7.98
CA HIS A 525 -22.79 1.63 8.90
C HIS A 525 -21.37 1.10 9.05
N ARG A 526 -21.22 -0.20 9.31
CA ARG A 526 -19.89 -0.81 9.40
C ARG A 526 -19.10 -0.68 8.10
N ALA A 527 -19.74 -0.79 6.94
CA ALA A 527 -19.10 -0.56 5.65
C ALA A 527 -18.56 0.88 5.52
N VAL A 528 -19.32 1.92 5.89
CA VAL A 528 -18.85 3.32 5.82
C VAL A 528 -17.87 3.71 6.94
N GLU A 529 -17.87 2.99 8.06
CA GLU A 529 -16.83 3.12 9.09
C GLU A 529 -15.47 2.63 8.58
N LEU A 530 -15.48 1.52 7.82
CA LEU A 530 -14.29 0.92 7.23
C LEU A 530 -13.86 1.63 5.93
N ASP A 531 -14.82 2.08 5.11
CA ASP A 531 -14.59 2.90 3.91
C ASP A 531 -15.47 4.18 3.91
N PRO A 532 -14.98 5.26 4.54
CA PRO A 532 -15.70 6.55 4.56
C PRO A 532 -15.82 7.24 3.19
N ALA A 533 -15.19 6.71 2.13
CA ALA A 533 -15.28 7.27 0.79
C ALA A 533 -16.40 6.63 -0.06
N SER A 534 -17.05 5.57 0.42
CA SER A 534 -18.10 4.86 -0.31
C SER A 534 -19.41 5.66 -0.38
N ALA A 535 -19.55 6.48 -1.44
CA ALA A 535 -20.77 7.22 -1.72
C ALA A 535 -22.00 6.30 -1.90
N MET A 536 -21.79 5.09 -2.44
CA MET A 536 -22.86 4.11 -2.65
C MET A 536 -23.40 3.56 -1.32
N ASP A 537 -22.54 3.30 -0.34
CA ASP A 537 -22.97 2.80 0.98
C ASP A 537 -23.76 3.85 1.76
N TYR A 538 -23.38 5.12 1.68
CA TYR A 538 -24.20 6.21 2.21
C TYR A 538 -25.57 6.31 1.50
N ALA A 539 -25.62 6.13 0.17
CA ALA A 539 -26.88 6.12 -0.55
C ALA A 539 -27.77 4.93 -0.10
N ASN A 540 -27.17 3.76 0.13
CA ASN A 540 -27.86 2.59 0.65
C ASN A 540 -28.39 2.80 2.08
N LEU A 541 -27.64 3.47 2.97
CA LEU A 541 -28.15 3.91 4.28
C LEU A 541 -29.40 4.79 4.11
N GLY A 542 -29.34 5.78 3.21
CA GLY A 542 -30.47 6.66 2.90
C GLY A 542 -31.73 5.89 2.49
N VAL A 543 -31.57 4.89 1.61
CA VAL A 543 -32.67 4.01 1.18
C VAL A 543 -33.26 3.23 2.36
N ASN A 544 -32.42 2.63 3.21
CA ASN A 544 -32.90 1.81 4.33
C ASN A 544 -33.58 2.66 5.41
N TYR A 545 -33.03 3.84 5.76
CA TYR A 545 -33.66 4.77 6.69
C TYR A 545 -35.04 5.25 6.19
N ARG A 546 -35.17 5.51 4.88
CA ARG A 546 -36.47 5.82 4.26
C ARG A 546 -37.45 4.67 4.43
N LYS A 547 -37.03 3.41 4.25
CA LYS A 547 -37.89 2.22 4.38
C LYS A 547 -38.42 2.00 5.79
N ILE A 548 -37.67 2.38 6.83
CA ILE A 548 -38.12 2.32 8.23
C ILE A 548 -38.80 3.61 8.72
N GLY A 549 -39.09 4.56 7.82
CA GLY A 549 -39.81 5.80 8.13
C GLY A 549 -38.97 6.88 8.82
N LYS A 550 -37.65 6.71 8.90
CA LYS A 550 -36.69 7.67 9.45
C LYS A 550 -36.25 8.67 8.40
N ARG A 551 -37.14 9.62 8.13
CA ARG A 551 -37.03 10.60 7.04
C ARG A 551 -35.79 11.48 7.14
N ASP A 552 -35.49 12.02 8.32
CA ASP A 552 -34.40 12.99 8.49
C ASP A 552 -33.04 12.33 8.33
N GLU A 553 -32.86 11.12 8.87
CA GLU A 553 -31.67 10.31 8.66
C GLU A 553 -31.51 9.93 7.18
N ALA A 554 -32.59 9.60 6.48
CA ALA A 554 -32.54 9.32 5.05
C ALA A 554 -32.04 10.53 4.24
N ILE A 555 -32.57 11.72 4.51
CA ILE A 555 -32.14 12.98 3.89
C ILE A 555 -30.66 13.25 4.19
N HIS A 556 -30.22 13.06 5.43
CA HIS A 556 -28.84 13.24 5.83
C HIS A 556 -27.89 12.36 5.00
N PHE A 557 -28.16 11.06 4.93
CA PHE A 557 -27.29 10.12 4.22
C PHE A 557 -27.31 10.28 2.69
N PHE A 558 -28.45 10.64 2.09
CA PHE A 558 -28.47 10.99 0.66
C PHE A 558 -27.65 12.24 0.34
N ASN A 559 -27.69 13.27 1.21
CA ASN A 559 -26.85 14.45 1.03
C ASN A 559 -25.36 14.11 1.15
N LEU A 560 -24.98 13.25 2.11
CA LEU A 560 -23.61 12.82 2.28
C LEU A 560 -23.12 12.02 1.06
N ALA A 561 -23.93 11.08 0.56
CA ALA A 561 -23.65 10.35 -0.66
C ALA A 561 -23.42 11.28 -1.86
N LEU A 562 -24.33 12.24 -2.09
CA LEU A 562 -24.24 13.20 -3.21
C LEU A 562 -23.12 14.23 -3.05
N SER A 563 -22.65 14.47 -1.83
CA SER A 563 -21.46 15.30 -1.59
C SER A 563 -20.16 14.59 -1.99
N LEU A 564 -20.15 13.25 -1.91
CA LEU A 564 -19.03 12.41 -2.32
C LEU A 564 -19.06 12.08 -3.81
N ASP A 565 -20.25 11.74 -4.32
CA ASP A 565 -20.49 11.44 -5.73
C ASP A 565 -21.85 12.01 -6.18
N ALA A 566 -21.79 13.14 -6.88
CA ALA A 566 -22.96 13.80 -7.43
C ALA A 566 -23.56 13.07 -8.65
N SER A 567 -23.01 11.94 -9.11
CA SER A 567 -23.54 11.18 -10.25
C SER A 567 -24.60 10.13 -9.85
N ILE A 568 -24.81 9.88 -8.55
CA ILE A 568 -25.74 8.86 -8.06
C ILE A 568 -27.21 9.30 -8.26
N ASP A 569 -27.77 8.99 -9.44
CA ASP A 569 -29.08 9.50 -9.85
C ASP A 569 -30.24 9.03 -8.97
N PHE A 570 -30.23 7.78 -8.51
CA PHE A 570 -31.30 7.30 -7.63
C PHE A 570 -31.30 8.04 -6.29
N ALA A 571 -30.13 8.39 -5.74
CA ALA A 571 -30.03 9.16 -4.51
C ALA A 571 -30.65 10.56 -4.70
N LYS A 572 -30.41 11.22 -5.84
CA LYS A 572 -31.06 12.50 -6.18
C LYS A 572 -32.57 12.37 -6.23
N SER A 573 -33.08 11.36 -6.96
CA SER A 573 -34.53 11.16 -7.10
C SER A 573 -35.20 10.89 -5.75
N GLN A 574 -34.60 10.02 -4.93
CA GLN A 574 -35.11 9.67 -3.61
C GLN A 574 -35.07 10.87 -2.65
N LEU A 575 -34.00 11.67 -2.67
CA LEU A 575 -33.88 12.89 -1.87
C LEU A 575 -34.94 13.93 -2.27
N ALA A 576 -35.14 14.15 -3.58
CA ALA A 576 -36.14 15.08 -4.08
C ALA A 576 -37.57 14.67 -3.66
N GLU A 577 -37.91 13.39 -3.76
CA GLU A 577 -39.19 12.86 -3.29
C GLU A 577 -39.39 13.08 -1.79
N LEU A 578 -38.36 12.83 -0.98
CA LEU A 578 -38.42 13.10 0.45
C LEU A 578 -38.67 14.59 0.66
N ILE A 579 -37.85 15.49 0.15
CA ILE A 579 -38.00 16.94 0.37
C ILE A 579 -39.41 17.46 0.01
N VAL A 580 -40.02 16.96 -1.07
CA VAL A 580 -41.38 17.38 -1.51
C VAL A 580 -42.49 16.87 -0.59
N GLN A 581 -42.28 15.77 0.13
CA GLN A 581 -43.30 15.12 0.99
C GLN A 581 -43.33 15.63 2.45
N GLY A 582 -42.59 16.68 2.80
CA GLY A 582 -42.61 17.32 4.12
C GLY A 582 -42.89 18.80 4.02
#